data_AF-A0A6G1S055-F1
#
_entry.id   AF-A0A6G1S055-F1
#
_cell.length_a   1.000
_cell.length_b   1.000
_cell.length_c   1.000
_cell.angle_alpha   90.00
_cell.angle_beta   90.00
_cell.angle_gamma   90.00
#
_symmetry.space_group_name_H-M   'P 1'
#
loop_
_entity.id
_entity.type
_entity.pdbx_description
1 polymer ?
#
loop_
_entity_poly.entity_id
_entity_poly.type
_entity_poly.pdbx_seq_one_letter_code
_entity_poly.pdbx_strand_id
1 'polypeptide(L)'
;QNYFAFEWEDPDTGRRQQYRWTVLPQGFTESPNLFGQALEQILETYEKDPEIILLQYVDDLLIARKKEETVRNESINLLNFLEKQGLKVSKSKLQFTKEEVKYLEHWLTR
;
A
#
# COMPACT_ATOMS: atom_id res chain seq x y z
N GLN A 1 -24.41 -3.70 -15.80
CA GLN A 1 -24.42 -2.96 -14.53
C GLN A 1 -23.36 -1.87 -14.63
N ASN A 2 -23.74 -0.59 -14.56
CA ASN A 2 -22.84 0.56 -14.78
C ASN A 2 -22.15 0.95 -13.46
N TYR A 3 -21.44 0.00 -12.85
CA TYR A 3 -20.72 0.27 -11.61
C TYR A 3 -19.64 1.33 -11.81
N PHE A 4 -19.54 2.25 -10.85
CA PHE A 4 -18.54 3.32 -10.81
C PHE A 4 -18.62 4.32 -11.98
N ALA A 5 -19.76 4.41 -12.66
CA ALA A 5 -20.00 5.44 -13.66
C ALA A 5 -20.43 6.76 -12.99
N PHE A 6 -19.98 7.89 -13.54
CA PHE A 6 -20.41 9.22 -13.15
C PHE A 6 -20.55 10.13 -14.38
N GLU A 7 -21.39 11.16 -14.26
CA GLU A 7 -21.56 12.16 -15.30
C GLU A 7 -20.69 13.39 -15.00
N TRP A 8 -20.13 13.97 -16.04
CA TRP A 8 -19.42 15.24 -15.97
C TRP A 8 -19.86 16.14 -17.10
N GLU A 9 -20.05 17.42 -16.77
CA GLU A 9 -20.40 18.48 -17.71
C GLU A 9 -19.19 19.41 -17.86
N ASP A 10 -18.80 19.63 -19.11
CA ASP A 10 -17.72 20.55 -19.46
C ASP A 10 -18.17 22.00 -19.19
N PRO A 11 -17.45 22.74 -18.33
CA PRO A 11 -17.85 24.11 -17.97
C PRO A 11 -17.73 25.11 -19.13
N ASP A 12 -16.88 24.83 -20.11
CA ASP A 12 -16.64 25.72 -21.25
C ASP A 12 -17.57 25.39 -22.42
N THR A 13 -17.87 24.11 -22.65
CA THR A 13 -18.67 23.67 -23.81
C THR A 13 -20.12 23.27 -23.47
N GLY A 14 -20.45 23.09 -22.18
CA GLY A 14 -21.75 22.60 -21.72
C GLY A 14 -22.02 21.13 -22.08
N ARG A 15 -21.02 20.41 -22.60
CA ARG A 15 -21.18 19.04 -23.06
C ARG A 15 -21.20 18.08 -21.87
N ARG A 16 -22.23 17.25 -21.78
CA ARG A 16 -22.33 16.15 -20.81
C ARG A 16 -21.75 14.86 -21.38
N GLN A 17 -20.93 14.19 -20.60
CA GLN A 17 -20.35 12.89 -20.92
C GLN A 17 -20.33 11.99 -19.68
N GLN A 18 -20.62 10.71 -19.87
CA GLN A 18 -20.45 9.70 -18.83
C GLN A 18 -19.03 9.14 -18.86
N TYR A 19 -18.43 9.06 -17.68
CA TYR A 19 -17.12 8.46 -17.42
C TYR A 19 -17.27 7.29 -16.44
N ARG A 20 -16.23 6.46 -16.38
CA ARG A 20 -16.17 5.34 -15.44
C ARG A 20 -14.74 5.13 -14.96
N TRP A 21 -14.61 4.76 -13.70
CA TRP A 21 -13.33 4.33 -13.14
C TRP A 21 -12.87 2.98 -13.72
N THR A 22 -11.64 2.94 -14.23
CA THR A 22 -10.97 1.73 -14.71
C THR A 22 -10.17 1.00 -13.62
N VAL A 23 -9.99 1.66 -12.48
CA VAL A 23 -9.36 1.15 -11.27
C VAL A 23 -10.35 1.20 -10.11
N LEU A 24 -10.00 0.53 -9.00
CA LEU A 24 -10.79 0.52 -7.78
C LEU A 24 -10.97 1.97 -7.26
N PRO A 25 -12.20 2.49 -7.20
CA PRO A 25 -12.42 3.89 -6.86
C PRO A 25 -12.31 4.13 -5.35
N GLN A 26 -11.87 5.34 -5.01
CA GLN A 26 -11.95 5.85 -3.64
C GLN A 26 -13.41 6.08 -3.25
N GLY A 27 -13.75 5.76 -2.00
CA GLY A 27 -15.12 5.91 -1.47
C GLY A 27 -16.04 4.71 -1.69
N PHE A 28 -15.58 3.67 -2.40
CA PHE A 28 -16.27 2.38 -2.38
C PHE A 28 -15.91 1.60 -1.11
N THR A 29 -16.92 1.17 -0.37
CA THR A 29 -16.77 0.58 0.98
C THR A 29 -15.84 -0.62 1.02
N GLU A 30 -15.87 -1.47 -0.01
CA GLU A 30 -15.04 -2.68 -0.05
C GLU A 30 -13.63 -2.41 -0.61
N SER A 31 -13.33 -1.19 -1.05
CA SER A 31 -12.01 -0.89 -1.64
C SER A 31 -10.83 -1.22 -0.70
N PRO A 32 -10.87 -0.85 0.60
CA PRO A 32 -9.79 -1.19 1.52
C PRO A 32 -9.61 -2.71 1.70
N ASN A 33 -10.70 -3.44 1.80
CA ASN A 33 -10.68 -4.89 1.98
C ASN A 33 -10.13 -5.61 0.72
N LEU A 34 -10.61 -5.22 -0.46
CA LEU A 34 -10.14 -5.76 -1.73
C LEU A 34 -8.65 -5.48 -1.97
N PHE A 35 -8.19 -4.25 -1.68
CA PHE A 35 -6.78 -3.92 -1.79
C PHE A 35 -5.93 -4.69 -0.77
N GLY A 36 -6.38 -4.77 0.48
CA GLY A 36 -5.71 -5.54 1.53
C GLY A 36 -5.50 -7.00 1.14
N GLN A 37 -6.55 -7.68 0.66
CA GLN A 37 -6.46 -9.07 0.20
C GLN A 37 -5.54 -9.24 -1.02
N ALA A 38 -5.59 -8.31 -1.97
CA ALA A 38 -4.70 -8.34 -3.13
C ALA A 38 -3.23 -8.16 -2.73
N LEU A 39 -2.95 -7.23 -1.80
CA LEU A 39 -1.60 -7.03 -1.29
C LEU A 39 -1.14 -8.22 -0.44
N GLU A 40 -2.03 -8.84 0.35
CA GLU A 40 -1.73 -10.05 1.12
C GLU A 40 -1.28 -11.19 0.19
N GLN A 41 -2.04 -11.48 -0.88
CA GLN A 41 -1.67 -12.49 -1.88
C GLN A 41 -0.33 -12.19 -2.56
N ILE A 42 -0.02 -10.92 -2.79
CA ILE A 42 1.30 -10.51 -3.32
C ILE A 42 2.38 -10.83 -2.28
N LEU A 43 2.19 -10.44 -1.02
CA LEU A 43 3.16 -10.66 0.05
C LEU A 43 3.35 -12.14 0.42
N GLU A 44 2.36 -13.01 0.19
CA GLU A 44 2.53 -14.47 0.34
C GLU A 44 3.61 -15.04 -0.59
N THR A 45 3.84 -14.40 -1.74
CA THR A 45 4.90 -14.79 -2.68
C THR A 45 6.27 -14.16 -2.36
N TYR A 46 6.33 -13.30 -1.35
CA TYR A 46 7.56 -12.66 -0.93
C TYR A 46 8.35 -13.56 0.02
N GLU A 47 9.50 -14.03 -0.43
CA GLU A 47 10.43 -14.78 0.41
C GLU A 47 11.20 -13.81 1.32
N LYS A 48 10.93 -13.91 2.63
CA LYS A 48 11.59 -13.13 3.69
C LYS A 48 12.38 -14.03 4.63
N ASP A 49 13.31 -13.43 5.37
CA ASP A 49 13.94 -14.12 6.50
C ASP A 49 12.86 -14.61 7.51
N PRO A 50 12.86 -15.89 7.93
CA PRO A 50 11.91 -16.42 8.92
C PRO A 50 11.88 -15.61 10.22
N GLU A 51 12.99 -14.97 10.55
CA GLU A 51 13.14 -14.16 11.74
C GLU A 51 12.48 -12.79 11.65
N ILE A 52 12.22 -12.29 10.44
CA ILE A 52 11.60 -10.97 10.20
C ILE A 52 10.11 -11.01 10.53
N ILE A 53 9.65 -9.98 11.25
CA ILE A 53 8.23 -9.68 11.40
C ILE A 53 7.84 -8.72 10.29
N LEU A 54 6.84 -9.09 9.49
CA LEU A 54 6.18 -8.23 8.51
C LEU A 54 4.70 -8.16 8.88
N LEU A 55 4.22 -6.96 9.23
CA LEU A 55 2.80 -6.69 9.48
C LEU A 55 2.21 -5.88 8.33
N GLN A 56 0.97 -6.20 7.99
CA GLN A 56 0.19 -5.51 6.98
C GLN A 56 -1.12 -5.01 7.58
N TYR A 57 -1.48 -3.78 7.25
CA TYR A 57 -2.81 -3.24 7.46
C TYR A 57 -3.23 -2.45 6.22
N VAL A 58 -4.10 -3.03 5.39
CA VAL A 58 -4.52 -2.44 4.11
C VAL A 58 -3.29 -2.06 3.26
N ASP A 59 -2.92 -0.78 3.21
CA ASP A 59 -1.80 -0.21 2.48
C ASP A 59 -0.58 0.16 3.34
N ASP A 60 -0.69 0.05 4.67
CA ASP A 60 0.40 0.25 5.61
C ASP A 60 1.16 -1.07 5.88
N LEU A 61 2.49 -1.00 5.83
CA LEU A 61 3.39 -2.13 6.08
C LEU A 61 4.41 -1.78 7.18
N LEU A 62 4.70 -2.73 8.06
CA LEU A 62 5.73 -2.62 9.09
C LEU A 62 6.69 -3.82 9.03
N ILE A 63 7.99 -3.56 8.93
CA ILE A 63 9.05 -4.57 9.07
C ILE A 63 9.78 -4.36 10.39
N ALA A 64 9.97 -5.42 11.17
CA ALA A 64 10.68 -5.35 12.44
C ALA A 64 11.57 -6.58 12.71
N ARG A 65 12.74 -6.33 13.30
CA ARG A 65 13.64 -7.34 13.85
C ARG A 65 14.55 -6.71 14.92
N LYS A 66 15.16 -7.54 15.76
CA LYS A 66 16.17 -7.12 16.75
C LYS A 66 17.43 -6.52 16.15
N LYS A 67 17.87 -6.94 14.96
CA LYS A 67 19.11 -6.44 14.33
C LYS A 67 18.76 -5.44 13.24
N GLU A 68 19.30 -4.23 13.34
CA GLU A 68 19.07 -3.15 12.35
C GLU A 68 19.53 -3.56 10.95
N GLU A 69 20.69 -4.20 10.82
CA GLU A 69 21.23 -4.67 9.54
C GLU A 69 20.26 -5.63 8.83
N THR A 70 19.63 -6.54 9.57
CA THR A 70 18.61 -7.45 9.03
C THR A 70 17.39 -6.66 8.55
N VAL A 71 16.88 -5.71 9.35
CA VAL A 71 15.75 -4.85 8.94
C VAL A 71 16.10 -4.03 7.70
N ARG A 72 17.32 -3.50 7.62
CA ARG A 72 17.79 -2.69 6.49
C ARG A 72 17.79 -3.48 5.20
N ASN A 73 18.42 -4.65 5.20
CA ASN A 73 18.53 -5.50 4.02
C ASN A 73 17.15 -5.98 3.58
N GLU A 74 16.32 -6.42 4.55
CA GLU A 74 14.96 -6.87 4.27
C GLU A 74 14.07 -5.74 3.74
N SER A 75 14.20 -4.52 4.27
CA SER A 75 13.46 -3.36 3.78
C SER A 75 13.81 -3.03 2.33
N ILE A 76 15.08 -3.14 1.94
CA ILE A 76 15.51 -2.95 0.55
C ILE A 76 14.94 -4.04 -0.35
N ASN A 77 14.99 -5.30 0.09
CA ASN A 77 14.43 -6.43 -0.64
C ASN A 77 12.92 -6.27 -0.85
N LEU A 78 12.17 -5.91 0.20
CA LEU A 78 10.74 -5.69 0.11
C LEU A 78 10.42 -4.53 -0.84
N LEU A 79 11.14 -3.41 -0.76
CA LEU A 79 10.92 -2.27 -1.66
C LEU A 79 11.14 -2.66 -3.12
N ASN A 80 12.21 -3.39 -3.43
CA ASN A 80 12.49 -3.89 -4.78
C ASN A 80 11.43 -4.90 -5.25
N PHE A 81 10.93 -5.74 -4.34
CA PHE A 81 9.86 -6.68 -4.63
C PHE A 81 8.55 -5.96 -4.96
N LEU A 82 8.13 -5.00 -4.12
CA LEU A 82 6.91 -4.22 -4.34
C LEU A 82 6.96 -3.46 -5.66
N GLU A 83 8.12 -2.88 -6.02
CA GLU A 83 8.32 -2.22 -7.31
C GLU A 83 8.12 -3.18 -8.49
N LYS A 84 8.65 -4.41 -8.42
CA LYS A 84 8.44 -5.45 -9.45
C LYS A 84 6.97 -5.84 -9.61
N GLN A 85 6.18 -5.74 -8.54
CA GLN A 85 4.73 -5.97 -8.56
C GLN A 85 3.94 -4.72 -9.02
N GLY A 86 4.61 -3.63 -9.37
CA GLY A 86 4.00 -2.37 -9.81
C GLY A 86 3.45 -1.51 -8.67
N LEU A 87 3.75 -1.85 -7.41
CA LEU A 87 3.33 -1.10 -6.23
C LEU A 87 4.34 0.02 -5.94
N LYS A 88 3.83 1.14 -5.42
CA LYS A 88 4.62 2.33 -5.10
C LYS A 88 4.54 2.65 -3.62
N VAL A 89 5.70 2.95 -3.03
CA VAL A 89 5.79 3.35 -1.62
C VAL A 89 6.10 4.85 -1.53
N SER A 90 5.43 5.53 -0.60
CA SER A 90 5.60 6.97 -0.41
C SER A 90 6.94 7.30 0.25
N LYS A 91 7.91 7.78 -0.55
CA LYS A 91 9.25 8.17 -0.06
C LYS A 91 9.21 9.20 1.07
N SER A 92 8.29 10.16 1.04
CA SER A 92 8.15 11.20 2.07
C SER A 92 7.61 10.67 3.40
N LYS A 93 6.93 9.52 3.40
CA LYS A 93 6.34 8.88 4.60
C LYS A 93 7.18 7.72 5.12
N LEU A 94 8.21 7.30 4.38
CA LEU A 94 9.02 6.15 4.70
C LEU A 94 9.81 6.38 6.00
N GLN A 95 9.66 5.45 6.95
CA GLN A 95 10.38 5.44 8.22
C GLN A 95 11.46 4.34 8.18
N PHE A 96 12.55 4.60 7.46
CA PHE A 96 13.57 3.60 7.17
C PHE A 96 14.50 3.34 8.37
N THR A 97 14.56 2.09 8.82
CA THR A 97 15.49 1.57 9.85
C THR A 97 15.58 2.45 11.12
N LYS A 98 14.43 2.89 11.66
CA LYS A 98 14.37 3.67 12.89
C LYS A 98 14.08 2.77 14.09
N GLU A 99 14.62 3.14 15.26
CA GLU A 99 14.31 2.47 16.54
C GLU A 99 12.92 2.83 17.07
N GLU A 100 12.40 3.99 16.67
CA GLU A 100 11.05 4.46 16.96
C GLU A 100 10.32 4.77 15.64
N VAL A 101 9.14 4.19 15.47
CA VAL A 101 8.29 4.40 14.29
C VAL A 101 6.83 4.60 14.68
N LYS A 102 6.12 5.42 13.91
CA LYS A 102 4.66 5.55 14.01
C LYS A 102 3.97 4.56 13.07
N TYR A 103 3.15 3.66 13.59
CA TYR A 103 2.37 2.69 12.81
C TYR A 103 0.91 2.69 13.28
N LEU A 104 -0.03 2.90 12.36
CA LEU A 104 -1.48 3.00 12.65
C LEU A 104 -1.78 3.96 13.81
N GLU A 105 -1.17 5.14 13.80
CA GLU A 105 -1.28 6.15 14.86
C GLU A 105 -0.67 5.78 16.24
N HIS A 106 0.03 4.66 16.34
CA HIS A 106 0.72 4.23 17.57
C HIS A 106 2.25 4.34 17.42
N TRP A 107 2.92 4.84 18.45
CA TRP A 107 4.38 4.84 18.51
C TRP A 107 4.88 3.48 18.98
N LEU A 108 5.74 2.87 18.17
CA LEU A 108 6.41 1.61 18.46
C LEU A 108 7.89 1.92 18.66
N THR A 109 8.40 1.57 19.84
CA THR A 109 9.81 1.69 20.21
C THR A 109 10.40 0.31 20.43
N ARG A 110 11.63 0.11 19.97
CA ARG A 110 12.40 -1.13 20.19
C ARG A 110 12.69 -1.40 21.67
#